data_AF-A0A8T5B036-F1
#
_entry.id   AF-A0A8T5B036-F1
#
_cell.length_a   1.000
_cell.length_b   1.000
_cell.length_c   1.000
_cell.angle_alpha   90.00
_cell.angle_beta   90.00
_cell.angle_gamma   90.00
#
_symmetry.space_group_name_H-M   'P 1'
#
loop_
_entity.id
_entity.type
_entity.pdbx_description
1 polymer ?
#
loop_
_entity_poly.entity_id
_entity_poly.type
_entity_poly.pdbx_seq_one_letter_code
_entity_poly.pdbx_strand_id
1 'polypeptide(L)'
;MFNVTGESYKYERISITHNGGTLEVGNLRIQLTPWKHIYWIEKNMDGFFLANVTTTNFYIAFLYFSNGSNRADMILFEYNSALHKRIPFVGTCIVKNSSTVVNKPITSVLTLKPEPKVENKLFATGPDLYLVGDFGYLKINSSILNLYAIRNTLNPSSGWNELWALLTGQSGEYYFSIIYMNIQSMDKVILGHTLRLNDFYVIKQKEIEAKWRMKQNVYPLTISAPKEAGNFWIDGYQFQFRDSTSTVLIDEGNHTLRIPENQTESQRVRLRFSRWSCGSTSNPLMLSIKSPTTISAEYTKEYFLKVNSTIPGIFGQGWYSEGAEVHIKAPRCVESGNVKYVFESWVGEIDTKGVNATVFMDAPKSITAKWSTFFRVNLTAEGLPENIDLKYSLDNLTFQSRPYQTIHHWVKEKSLLNFNVSFKDDSLKTQYPTIYWTDSKGNEVKSPKLITAPEKLIARFTTQKQTTNITCRVSLSSLFDTGMLTVEGQMTPPFKAKVAIECRALGDSWKILKMVETDQAGNYRFDWIPDMMGILQIRARFSGATLHPECIS
;
A
#
# COMPACT_ATOMS: atom_id res chain seq x y z
N MET A 1 -4.75 25.16 -50.06
CA MET A 1 -4.87 26.34 -50.94
C MET A 1 -6.29 26.60 -51.44
N PHE A 2 -6.95 27.60 -50.84
CA PHE A 2 -8.16 28.24 -51.34
C PHE A 2 -7.89 29.72 -51.66
N ASN A 3 -8.76 30.33 -52.45
CA ASN A 3 -8.78 31.76 -52.75
C ASN A 3 -10.24 32.24 -52.88
N VAL A 4 -10.58 33.29 -52.13
CA VAL A 4 -11.88 33.98 -52.21
C VAL A 4 -11.64 35.47 -52.36
N THR A 5 -12.18 36.06 -53.43
CA THR A 5 -12.24 37.52 -53.62
C THR A 5 -13.67 37.91 -53.96
N GLY A 6 -14.13 39.06 -53.49
CA GLY A 6 -15.49 39.50 -53.82
C GLY A 6 -15.91 40.79 -53.11
N GLU A 7 -17.11 41.24 -53.45
CA GLU A 7 -17.73 42.43 -52.88
C GLU A 7 -19.18 42.12 -52.49
N SER A 8 -19.64 42.72 -51.38
CA SER A 8 -21.04 42.64 -50.95
C SER A 8 -21.86 43.78 -51.57
N TYR A 9 -23.19 43.67 -51.54
CA TYR A 9 -24.10 44.75 -51.98
C TYR A 9 -23.95 46.05 -51.17
N LYS A 10 -23.24 46.01 -50.04
CA LYS A 10 -22.95 47.18 -49.20
C LYS A 10 -21.50 47.67 -49.38
N TYR A 11 -20.85 47.31 -50.48
CA TYR A 11 -19.46 47.67 -50.78
C TYR A 11 -18.44 47.16 -49.76
N GLU A 12 -18.75 46.05 -49.08
CA GLU A 12 -17.80 45.37 -48.19
C GLU A 12 -16.96 44.43 -49.04
N ARG A 13 -15.66 44.37 -48.80
CA ARG A 13 -14.73 43.64 -49.68
C ARG A 13 -14.04 42.50 -48.95
N ILE A 14 -13.87 41.38 -49.64
CA ILE A 14 -13.17 40.21 -49.13
C ILE A 14 -12.04 39.83 -50.09
N SER A 15 -10.89 39.49 -49.54
CA SER A 15 -9.77 38.90 -50.26
C SER A 15 -9.01 37.98 -49.30
N ILE A 16 -9.28 36.68 -49.33
CA ILE A 16 -8.76 35.69 -48.37
C ILE A 16 -8.17 34.50 -49.11
N THR A 17 -7.00 34.07 -48.66
CA THR A 17 -6.32 32.87 -49.14
C THR A 17 -6.00 31.92 -48.00
N HIS A 18 -5.39 30.78 -48.31
CA HIS A 18 -4.83 29.86 -47.31
C HIS A 18 -3.79 30.48 -46.35
N ASN A 19 -3.19 31.62 -46.71
CA ASN A 19 -2.27 32.37 -45.85
C ASN A 19 -2.96 33.51 -45.08
N GLY A 20 -4.29 33.57 -45.15
CA GLY A 20 -5.08 34.70 -44.64
C GLY A 20 -5.33 35.78 -45.69
N GLY A 21 -5.84 36.90 -45.22
CA GLY A 21 -6.17 38.05 -46.04
C GLY A 21 -7.07 39.06 -45.33
N THR A 22 -7.71 39.92 -46.10
CA THR A 22 -8.43 41.09 -45.60
C THR A 22 -9.93 40.98 -45.78
N LEU A 23 -10.64 41.46 -44.77
CA LEU A 23 -12.06 41.77 -44.81
C LEU A 23 -12.23 43.26 -44.51
N GLU A 24 -12.89 43.98 -45.42
CA GLU A 24 -13.20 45.41 -45.30
C GLU A 24 -14.70 45.58 -45.08
N VAL A 25 -15.09 46.03 -43.88
CA VAL A 25 -16.49 46.21 -43.46
C VAL A 25 -16.67 47.64 -42.97
N GLY A 26 -17.34 48.47 -43.77
CA GLY A 26 -17.39 49.92 -43.51
C GLY A 26 -15.98 50.50 -43.48
N ASN A 27 -15.61 51.17 -42.39
CA ASN A 27 -14.27 51.74 -42.22
C ASN A 27 -13.26 50.78 -41.56
N LEU A 28 -13.67 49.55 -41.23
CA LEU A 28 -12.82 48.57 -40.56
C LEU A 28 -12.14 47.66 -41.59
N ARG A 29 -10.82 47.50 -41.44
CA ARG A 29 -10.03 46.53 -42.20
C ARG A 29 -9.48 45.47 -41.26
N ILE A 30 -9.97 44.24 -41.39
CA ILE A 30 -9.69 43.12 -40.49
C ILE A 30 -8.79 42.11 -41.21
N GLN A 31 -7.68 41.73 -40.56
CA GLN A 31 -6.75 40.73 -41.08
C GLN A 31 -7.12 39.33 -40.56
N LEU A 32 -7.70 38.49 -41.40
CA LEU A 32 -8.21 37.18 -41.02
C LEU A 32 -7.22 36.07 -41.38
N THR A 33 -6.96 35.19 -40.41
CA THR A 33 -6.07 34.03 -40.56
C THR A 33 -6.88 32.73 -40.46
N PRO A 34 -6.76 31.78 -41.41
CA PRO A 34 -7.44 30.49 -41.36
C PRO A 34 -6.87 29.60 -40.25
N TRP A 35 -7.75 28.90 -39.54
CA TRP A 35 -7.36 27.98 -38.47
C TRP A 35 -8.04 26.60 -38.56
N LYS A 36 -9.11 26.47 -39.35
CA LYS A 36 -9.76 25.17 -39.60
C LYS A 36 -10.48 25.19 -40.95
N HIS A 37 -10.53 24.02 -41.59
CA HIS A 37 -11.34 23.75 -42.79
C HIS A 37 -12.23 22.54 -42.52
N ILE A 38 -13.48 22.61 -42.97
CA ILE A 38 -14.43 21.51 -42.99
C ILE A 38 -15.07 21.44 -44.37
N TYR A 39 -15.37 20.22 -44.83
CA TYR A 39 -16.11 19.99 -46.06
C TYR A 39 -17.42 19.28 -45.74
N TRP A 40 -18.54 19.92 -46.08
CA TRP A 40 -19.87 19.35 -45.89
C TRP A 40 -20.32 18.63 -47.14
N ILE A 41 -20.17 17.30 -47.12
CA ILE A 41 -20.51 16.41 -48.23
C ILE A 41 -21.97 16.61 -48.67
N GLU A 42 -22.91 16.64 -47.72
CA GLU A 42 -24.35 16.77 -47.99
C GLU A 42 -24.73 18.06 -48.71
N LYS A 43 -23.98 19.14 -48.47
CA LYS A 43 -24.23 20.46 -49.07
C LYS A 43 -23.27 20.78 -50.22
N ASN A 44 -22.32 19.89 -50.51
CA ASN A 44 -21.21 20.13 -51.43
C ASN A 44 -20.56 21.51 -51.19
N MET A 45 -20.20 21.78 -49.93
CA MET A 45 -19.83 23.12 -49.47
C MET A 45 -18.61 23.08 -48.56
N ASP A 46 -17.65 23.96 -48.84
CA ASP A 46 -16.47 24.20 -48.01
C ASP A 46 -16.78 25.24 -46.94
N GLY A 47 -16.29 24.98 -45.72
CA GLY A 47 -16.33 25.90 -44.60
C GLY A 47 -14.92 26.21 -44.09
N PHE A 48 -14.48 27.45 -44.23
CA PHE A 48 -13.21 27.94 -43.72
C PHE A 48 -13.42 28.81 -42.49
N PHE A 49 -12.70 28.47 -41.42
CA PHE A 49 -12.83 29.10 -40.12
C PHE A 49 -11.61 30.00 -39.96
N LEU A 50 -11.88 31.26 -39.68
CA LEU A 50 -10.93 32.35 -39.75
C LEU A 50 -10.96 33.11 -38.42
N ALA A 51 -9.84 33.68 -38.02
CA ALA A 51 -9.76 34.50 -36.83
C ALA A 51 -8.83 35.71 -37.00
N ASN A 52 -9.17 36.80 -36.33
CA ASN A 52 -8.27 37.91 -36.07
C ASN A 52 -8.25 38.12 -34.55
N VAL A 53 -7.08 38.24 -33.94
CA VAL A 53 -6.96 38.44 -32.49
C VAL A 53 -6.07 39.65 -32.26
N THR A 54 -6.58 40.60 -31.48
CA THR A 54 -5.84 41.77 -31.00
C THR A 54 -5.60 41.62 -29.49
N THR A 55 -4.88 42.57 -28.88
CA THR A 55 -4.64 42.55 -27.43
C THR A 55 -5.91 42.58 -26.59
N THR A 56 -6.99 43.21 -27.07
CA THR A 56 -8.21 43.46 -26.30
C THR A 56 -9.48 43.00 -27.00
N ASN A 57 -9.38 42.34 -28.16
CA ASN A 57 -10.52 41.90 -28.93
C ASN A 57 -10.20 40.67 -29.79
N PHE A 58 -11.22 40.01 -30.32
CA PHE A 58 -11.06 39.05 -31.40
C PHE A 58 -12.27 39.04 -32.33
N TYR A 59 -12.02 38.58 -33.55
CA TYR A 59 -13.00 38.30 -34.57
C TYR A 59 -12.92 36.82 -34.93
N ILE A 60 -14.06 36.14 -35.00
CA ILE A 60 -14.17 34.80 -35.58
C ILE A 60 -15.05 34.92 -36.81
N ALA A 61 -14.59 34.37 -37.94
CA ALA A 61 -15.35 34.35 -39.17
C ALA A 61 -15.49 32.92 -39.70
N PHE A 62 -16.69 32.59 -40.18
CA PHE A 62 -16.98 31.33 -40.86
C PHE A 62 -17.36 31.65 -42.30
N LEU A 63 -16.50 31.24 -43.24
CA LEU A 63 -16.64 31.50 -44.67
C LEU A 63 -17.10 30.23 -45.38
N TYR A 64 -18.24 30.30 -46.04
CA TYR A 64 -18.90 29.17 -46.69
C TYR A 64 -19.07 29.41 -48.18
N PHE A 65 -18.66 28.45 -49.00
CA PHE A 65 -18.85 28.48 -50.45
C PHE A 65 -18.65 27.08 -51.06
N SER A 66 -19.20 26.86 -52.25
CA SER A 66 -18.86 25.68 -53.07
C SER A 66 -17.71 26.01 -54.02
N ASN A 67 -16.82 25.06 -54.27
CA ASN A 67 -15.70 25.26 -55.20
C ASN A 67 -16.19 25.66 -56.61
N GLY A 68 -15.68 26.76 -57.17
CA GLY A 68 -16.08 27.30 -58.47
C GLY A 68 -17.33 28.20 -58.41
N SER A 69 -17.95 28.38 -57.25
CA SER A 69 -19.08 29.30 -57.05
C SER A 69 -18.65 30.76 -57.23
N ASN A 70 -19.61 31.60 -57.64
CA ASN A 70 -19.46 33.06 -57.60
C ASN A 70 -20.05 33.70 -56.33
N ARG A 71 -20.55 32.89 -55.40
CA ARG A 71 -21.14 33.31 -54.13
C ARG A 71 -20.38 32.70 -52.96
N ALA A 72 -20.11 33.54 -51.97
CA ALA A 72 -19.64 33.13 -50.67
C ALA A 72 -20.45 33.82 -49.57
N ASP A 73 -20.70 33.10 -48.48
CA ASP A 73 -21.35 33.62 -47.29
C ASP A 73 -20.36 33.65 -46.14
N MET A 74 -20.22 34.79 -45.48
CA MET A 74 -19.43 34.89 -44.25
C MET A 74 -20.34 35.18 -43.05
N ILE A 75 -20.14 34.44 -41.95
CA ILE A 75 -20.65 34.81 -40.64
C ILE A 75 -19.47 35.40 -39.85
N LEU A 76 -19.55 36.67 -39.48
CA LEU A 76 -18.55 37.37 -38.67
C LEU A 76 -19.08 37.58 -37.26
N PHE A 77 -18.28 37.21 -36.27
CA PHE A 77 -18.49 37.53 -34.86
C PHE A 77 -17.33 38.37 -34.32
N GLU A 78 -17.64 39.40 -33.56
CA GLU A 78 -16.68 40.24 -32.84
C GLU A 78 -16.99 40.22 -31.34
N TYR A 79 -15.96 40.08 -30.51
CA TYR A 79 -16.14 39.79 -29.09
C TYR A 79 -16.64 40.97 -28.26
N ASN A 80 -16.04 42.16 -28.39
CA ASN A 80 -16.30 43.24 -27.44
C ASN A 80 -17.74 43.76 -27.52
N SER A 81 -18.25 43.98 -28.74
CA SER A 81 -19.63 44.42 -28.98
C SER A 81 -20.62 43.26 -29.18
N ALA A 82 -20.13 42.02 -29.20
CA ALA A 82 -20.91 40.83 -29.52
C ALA A 82 -21.61 40.90 -30.89
N LEU A 83 -21.06 41.68 -31.82
CA LEU A 83 -21.58 41.84 -33.17
C LEU A 83 -21.57 40.47 -33.85
N HIS A 84 -22.72 40.03 -34.35
CA HIS A 84 -22.86 38.83 -35.15
C HIS A 84 -23.57 39.18 -36.46
N LYS A 85 -22.86 39.05 -37.58
CA LYS A 85 -23.34 39.51 -38.89
C LYS A 85 -23.09 38.47 -39.98
N ARG A 86 -24.10 38.21 -40.79
CA ARG A 86 -23.95 37.48 -42.06
C ARG A 86 -23.69 38.46 -43.19
N ILE A 87 -22.67 38.19 -44.00
CA ILE A 87 -22.24 39.02 -45.13
C ILE A 87 -22.16 38.14 -46.38
N PRO A 88 -23.09 38.28 -47.34
CA PRO A 88 -23.00 37.63 -48.63
C PRO A 88 -22.05 38.40 -49.55
N PHE A 89 -21.19 37.68 -50.26
CA PHE A 89 -20.26 38.21 -51.25
C PHE A 89 -20.56 37.62 -52.62
N VAL A 90 -20.35 38.44 -53.66
CA VAL A 90 -20.31 38.01 -55.05
C VAL A 90 -18.88 38.22 -55.57
N GLY A 91 -18.30 37.18 -56.17
CA GLY A 91 -16.92 37.22 -56.64
C GLY A 91 -16.38 35.86 -57.08
N THR A 92 -15.11 35.58 -56.81
CA THR A 92 -14.43 34.33 -57.20
C THR A 92 -14.20 33.46 -55.98
N CYS A 93 -14.62 32.19 -56.04
CA CYS A 93 -14.40 31.22 -54.96
C CYS A 93 -13.76 29.94 -55.50
N ILE A 94 -12.51 29.66 -55.13
CA ILE A 94 -11.74 28.53 -55.67
C ILE A 94 -11.06 27.76 -54.54
N VAL A 95 -11.16 26.43 -54.59
CA VAL A 95 -10.40 25.48 -53.77
C VAL A 95 -9.55 24.60 -54.68
N LYS A 96 -8.22 24.65 -54.52
CA LYS A 96 -7.26 23.81 -55.28
C LYS A 96 -6.65 22.69 -54.43
N ASN A 97 -6.46 22.92 -53.14
CA ASN A 97 -5.95 21.95 -52.18
C ASN A 97 -6.50 22.30 -50.77
N SER A 98 -6.78 21.34 -49.89
CA SER A 98 -7.43 21.59 -48.59
C SER A 98 -6.48 21.75 -47.41
N SER A 99 -5.16 21.64 -47.62
CA SER A 99 -4.20 21.84 -46.52
C SER A 99 -4.24 23.29 -46.02
N THR A 100 -4.53 23.44 -44.73
CA THR A 100 -4.37 24.67 -43.96
C THR A 100 -3.08 24.54 -43.16
N VAL A 101 -2.14 25.46 -43.37
CA VAL A 101 -0.93 25.55 -42.55
C VAL A 101 -1.13 26.75 -41.64
N VAL A 102 -1.38 26.48 -40.36
CA VAL A 102 -1.51 27.54 -39.34
C VAL A 102 -0.12 28.09 -39.06
N ASN A 103 0.20 29.26 -39.61
CA ASN A 103 1.50 29.90 -39.43
C ASN A 103 1.34 31.32 -38.90
N LYS A 104 1.28 31.48 -37.58
CA LYS A 104 2.14 32.37 -36.77
C LYS A 104 1.59 32.54 -35.33
N PRO A 105 2.48 32.60 -34.32
CA PRO A 105 2.09 33.00 -32.98
C PRO A 105 1.73 34.49 -32.95
N ILE A 106 0.70 34.83 -32.19
CA ILE A 106 0.42 36.23 -31.86
C ILE A 106 1.57 36.72 -30.97
N THR A 107 2.24 37.79 -31.38
CA THR A 107 3.38 38.36 -30.64
C THR A 107 2.95 39.22 -29.45
N SER A 108 1.66 39.51 -29.31
CA SER A 108 1.12 40.40 -28.29
C SER A 108 0.47 39.60 -27.15
N VAL A 109 0.78 39.95 -25.90
CA VAL A 109 0.11 39.39 -24.72
C VAL A 109 -1.37 39.79 -24.75
N LEU A 110 -2.26 38.80 -24.64
CA LEU A 110 -3.70 39.03 -24.64
C LEU A 110 -4.19 39.55 -23.28
N THR A 111 -5.03 40.57 -23.33
CA THR A 111 -5.63 41.28 -22.19
C THR A 111 -7.14 41.46 -22.41
N LEU A 112 -7.80 40.41 -22.92
CA LEU A 112 -9.26 40.41 -23.08
C LEU A 112 -9.92 40.59 -21.72
N LYS A 113 -10.97 41.41 -21.63
CA LYS A 113 -11.79 41.54 -20.42
C LYS A 113 -12.86 40.43 -20.44
N PRO A 114 -12.74 39.35 -19.65
CA PRO A 114 -13.66 38.24 -19.73
C PRO A 114 -15.00 38.62 -19.08
N GLU A 115 -16.05 38.61 -19.88
CA GLU A 115 -17.42 38.80 -19.40
C GLU A 115 -18.40 38.06 -20.34
N PRO A 116 -19.54 37.59 -19.82
CA PRO A 116 -20.61 37.10 -20.66
C PRO A 116 -21.14 38.24 -21.52
N LYS A 117 -21.57 37.93 -22.75
CA LYS A 117 -22.13 38.93 -23.69
C LYS A 117 -23.61 38.76 -23.93
N VAL A 118 -24.18 37.67 -23.45
CA VAL A 118 -25.59 37.34 -23.57
C VAL A 118 -26.08 36.68 -22.30
N GLU A 119 -27.37 36.81 -22.06
CA GLU A 119 -28.08 35.91 -21.16
C GLU A 119 -28.07 34.49 -21.75
N ASN A 120 -27.50 33.54 -21.03
CA ASN A 120 -27.40 32.15 -21.44
C ASN A 120 -28.75 31.45 -21.35
N LYS A 121 -29.13 30.74 -22.42
CA LYS A 121 -30.38 29.97 -22.51
C LYS A 121 -30.16 28.47 -22.42
N LEU A 122 -28.91 28.03 -22.37
CA LEU A 122 -28.47 26.65 -22.53
C LEU A 122 -27.63 26.26 -21.32
N PHE A 123 -28.29 25.70 -20.31
CA PHE A 123 -27.62 25.20 -19.10
C PHE A 123 -27.09 23.79 -19.34
N ALA A 124 -26.03 23.43 -18.64
CA ALA A 124 -25.52 22.07 -18.65
C ALA A 124 -24.75 21.76 -17.37
N THR A 125 -25.00 20.59 -16.77
CA THR A 125 -24.25 20.11 -15.62
C THR A 125 -23.78 18.68 -15.84
N GLY A 126 -22.57 18.36 -15.39
CA GLY A 126 -21.95 17.06 -15.55
C GLY A 126 -20.49 17.07 -15.13
N PRO A 127 -19.80 15.92 -15.14
CA PRO A 127 -18.38 15.82 -14.78
C PRO A 127 -17.45 16.78 -15.52
N ASP A 128 -17.74 17.08 -16.79
CA ASP A 128 -16.89 17.92 -17.63
C ASP A 128 -17.33 19.39 -17.72
N LEU A 129 -18.63 19.68 -17.55
CA LEU A 129 -19.18 21.03 -17.75
C LEU A 129 -20.19 21.36 -16.66
N TYR A 130 -20.00 22.50 -16.01
CA TYR A 130 -20.96 23.09 -15.09
C TYR A 130 -21.27 24.52 -15.49
N LEU A 131 -22.41 24.73 -16.14
CA LEU A 131 -22.88 26.02 -16.63
C LEU A 131 -24.32 26.23 -16.21
N VAL A 132 -24.49 27.05 -15.18
CA VAL A 132 -25.79 27.50 -14.65
C VAL A 132 -25.74 29.01 -14.57
N GLY A 133 -26.54 29.68 -15.40
CA GLY A 133 -26.44 31.12 -15.67
C GLY A 133 -25.47 31.43 -16.82
N ASP A 134 -24.92 32.64 -16.81
CA ASP A 134 -24.12 33.20 -17.92
C ASP A 134 -22.62 32.87 -17.81
N PHE A 135 -22.23 32.31 -16.66
CA PHE A 135 -20.88 31.92 -16.30
C PHE A 135 -20.87 30.49 -15.77
N GLY A 136 -19.78 29.77 -16.06
CA GLY A 136 -19.60 28.41 -15.57
C GLY A 136 -18.16 27.95 -15.70
N TYR A 137 -18.00 26.63 -15.69
CA TYR A 137 -16.70 25.99 -15.69
C TYR A 137 -16.69 24.80 -16.64
N LEU A 138 -15.61 24.68 -17.40
CA LEU A 138 -15.37 23.56 -18.31
C LEU A 138 -14.06 22.89 -17.93
N LYS A 139 -14.10 21.59 -17.70
CA LYS A 139 -12.93 20.75 -17.49
C LYS A 139 -12.45 20.21 -18.83
N ILE A 140 -11.20 20.48 -19.17
CA ILE A 140 -10.53 19.89 -20.32
C ILE A 140 -9.24 19.25 -19.83
N ASN A 141 -9.19 17.92 -19.90
CA ASN A 141 -8.08 17.12 -19.37
C ASN A 141 -7.91 17.41 -17.86
N SER A 142 -6.75 17.95 -17.46
CA SER A 142 -6.47 18.34 -16.07
C SER A 142 -6.74 19.81 -15.78
N SER A 143 -7.12 20.61 -16.79
CA SER A 143 -7.32 22.05 -16.65
C SER A 143 -8.80 22.39 -16.43
N ILE A 144 -9.06 23.32 -15.52
CA ILE A 144 -10.37 23.94 -15.34
C ILE A 144 -10.34 25.32 -16.00
N LEU A 145 -11.24 25.54 -16.94
CA LEU A 145 -11.42 26.80 -17.64
C LEU A 145 -12.69 27.47 -17.15
N ASN A 146 -12.62 28.76 -16.87
CA ASN A 146 -13.83 29.58 -16.71
C ASN A 146 -14.52 29.70 -18.08
N LEU A 147 -15.84 29.66 -18.09
CA LEU A 147 -16.66 29.73 -19.29
C LEU A 147 -17.60 30.93 -19.20
N TYR A 148 -17.55 31.81 -20.20
CA TYR A 148 -18.43 32.96 -20.33
C TYR A 148 -19.30 32.79 -21.58
N ALA A 149 -20.63 32.82 -21.42
CA ALA A 149 -21.55 32.71 -22.54
C ALA A 149 -21.50 33.98 -23.39
N ILE A 150 -21.20 33.85 -24.69
CA ILE A 150 -21.08 34.99 -25.60
C ILE A 150 -22.13 35.00 -26.71
N ARG A 151 -22.75 33.86 -27.03
CA ARG A 151 -23.89 33.79 -27.95
C ARG A 151 -24.67 32.48 -27.79
N ASN A 152 -25.99 32.53 -27.95
CA ASN A 152 -26.84 31.34 -28.06
C ASN A 152 -27.42 31.24 -29.48
N THR A 153 -27.32 30.08 -30.11
CA THR A 153 -28.09 29.72 -31.31
C THR A 153 -29.04 28.60 -30.94
N LEU A 154 -30.35 28.86 -30.95
CA LEU A 154 -31.36 27.81 -30.86
C LEU A 154 -31.75 27.41 -32.29
N ASN A 155 -31.36 26.22 -32.73
CA ASN A 155 -31.51 25.83 -34.13
C ASN A 155 -32.23 24.48 -34.28
N PRO A 156 -33.57 24.46 -34.14
CA PRO A 156 -34.35 23.23 -34.18
C PRO A 156 -34.25 22.50 -35.53
N SER A 157 -33.99 23.21 -36.64
CA SER A 157 -33.90 22.59 -37.97
C SER A 157 -32.60 21.81 -38.20
N SER A 158 -31.55 22.11 -37.45
CA SER A 158 -30.27 21.38 -37.53
C SER A 158 -30.17 20.20 -36.57
N GLY A 159 -31.06 20.10 -35.58
CA GLY A 159 -30.95 19.13 -34.49
C GLY A 159 -29.99 19.54 -33.36
N TRP A 160 -29.33 20.70 -33.47
CA TRP A 160 -28.30 21.14 -32.53
C TRP A 160 -28.48 22.59 -32.11
N ASN A 161 -28.49 22.84 -30.81
CA ASN A 161 -28.28 24.17 -30.26
C ASN A 161 -26.77 24.45 -30.18
N GLU A 162 -26.40 25.72 -30.26
CA GLU A 162 -25.02 26.17 -30.15
C GLU A 162 -24.89 27.18 -29.00
N LEU A 163 -23.97 26.92 -28.10
CA LEU A 163 -23.49 27.90 -27.14
C LEU A 163 -22.08 28.32 -27.56
N TRP A 164 -21.91 29.58 -27.90
CA TRP A 164 -20.58 30.13 -28.14
C TRP A 164 -20.05 30.67 -26.82
N ALA A 165 -18.79 30.39 -26.53
CA ALA A 165 -18.17 30.77 -25.27
C ALA A 165 -16.77 31.36 -25.45
N LEU A 166 -16.45 32.32 -24.59
CA LEU A 166 -15.06 32.63 -24.25
C LEU A 166 -14.67 31.73 -23.08
N LEU A 167 -13.55 31.02 -23.21
CA LEU A 167 -12.96 30.25 -22.12
C LEU A 167 -11.67 30.91 -21.66
N THR A 168 -11.40 30.90 -20.35
CA THR A 168 -10.14 31.42 -19.80
C THR A 168 -9.48 30.43 -18.85
N GLY A 169 -8.20 30.17 -19.03
CA GLY A 169 -7.36 29.40 -18.11
C GLY A 169 -6.74 30.28 -17.01
N GLN A 170 -6.15 29.63 -16.01
CA GLN A 170 -5.50 30.32 -14.89
C GLN A 170 -4.13 30.92 -15.27
N SER A 171 -3.53 30.52 -16.39
CA SER A 171 -2.21 30.97 -16.85
C SER A 171 -2.29 32.01 -17.97
N GLY A 172 -3.47 32.62 -18.19
CA GLY A 172 -3.69 33.63 -19.24
C GLY A 172 -4.03 33.05 -20.61
N GLU A 173 -4.46 31.78 -20.69
CA GLU A 173 -4.96 31.18 -21.91
C GLU A 173 -6.40 31.65 -22.19
N TYR A 174 -6.67 32.06 -23.43
CA TYR A 174 -8.01 32.43 -23.91
C TYR A 174 -8.43 31.50 -25.04
N TYR A 175 -9.69 31.09 -25.06
CA TYR A 175 -10.22 30.26 -26.13
C TYR A 175 -11.56 30.78 -26.61
N PHE A 176 -11.78 30.73 -27.91
CA PHE A 176 -13.12 30.71 -28.48
C PHE A 176 -13.58 29.27 -28.60
N SER A 177 -14.83 28.98 -28.28
CA SER A 177 -15.42 27.64 -28.41
C SER A 177 -16.88 27.69 -28.81
N ILE A 178 -17.34 26.64 -29.50
CA ILE A 178 -18.75 26.37 -29.76
C ILE A 178 -19.10 25.03 -29.12
N ILE A 179 -19.97 25.05 -28.13
CA ILE A 179 -20.51 23.85 -27.48
C ILE A 179 -21.85 23.53 -28.15
N TYR A 180 -21.95 22.33 -28.73
CA TYR A 180 -23.15 21.86 -29.38
C TYR A 180 -23.97 20.99 -28.42
N MET A 181 -25.28 21.21 -28.41
CA MET A 181 -26.23 20.51 -27.54
C MET A 181 -27.34 19.91 -28.39
N ASN A 182 -27.45 18.58 -28.41
CA ASN A 182 -28.38 17.89 -29.30
C ASN A 182 -29.83 18.01 -28.81
N ILE A 183 -30.74 18.47 -29.66
CA ILE A 183 -32.15 18.68 -29.26
C ILE A 183 -32.92 17.39 -29.01
N GLN A 184 -32.45 16.25 -29.53
CA GLN A 184 -33.07 14.93 -29.38
C GLN A 184 -32.45 14.12 -28.22
N SER A 185 -31.31 14.56 -27.68
CA SER A 185 -30.60 13.86 -26.60
C SER A 185 -29.94 14.86 -25.64
N MET A 186 -30.48 14.94 -24.43
CA MET A 186 -30.00 15.85 -23.38
C MET A 186 -28.58 15.54 -22.90
N ASP A 187 -28.12 14.30 -23.07
CA ASP A 187 -26.80 13.86 -22.60
C ASP A 187 -25.72 14.04 -23.70
N LYS A 188 -26.11 14.42 -24.92
CA LYS A 188 -25.21 14.55 -26.05
C LYS A 188 -24.73 15.99 -26.20
N VAL A 189 -23.61 16.28 -25.55
CA VAL A 189 -22.95 17.60 -25.56
C VAL A 189 -21.57 17.47 -26.21
N ILE A 190 -21.31 18.28 -27.24
CA ILE A 190 -20.06 18.24 -28.00
C ILE A 190 -19.30 19.55 -27.80
N LEU A 191 -18.06 19.45 -27.34
CA LEU A 191 -17.10 20.56 -27.39
C LEU A 191 -16.59 20.68 -28.82
N GLY A 192 -17.14 21.62 -29.58
CA GLY A 192 -16.82 21.89 -30.97
C GLY A 192 -15.91 23.11 -31.14
N HIS A 193 -15.28 23.17 -32.32
CA HIS A 193 -14.61 24.38 -32.85
C HIS A 193 -13.86 25.23 -31.82
N THR A 194 -13.00 24.60 -31.02
CA THR A 194 -12.33 25.28 -29.91
C THR A 194 -10.92 25.72 -30.34
N LEU A 195 -10.71 27.03 -30.38
CA LEU A 195 -9.49 27.68 -30.81
C LEU A 195 -8.86 28.41 -29.62
N ARG A 196 -7.62 28.05 -29.26
CA ARG A 196 -6.82 28.86 -28.34
C ARG A 196 -6.40 30.14 -29.05
N LEU A 197 -6.89 31.26 -28.57
CA LEU A 197 -6.68 32.56 -29.17
C LEU A 197 -5.23 33.04 -29.03
N ASN A 198 -4.45 32.52 -28.09
CA ASN A 198 -3.05 32.94 -27.87
C ASN A 198 -2.12 32.54 -29.03
N ASP A 199 -2.33 31.37 -29.63
CA ASP A 199 -1.39 30.76 -30.57
C ASP A 199 -2.06 29.92 -31.67
N PHE A 200 -3.38 30.04 -31.79
CA PHE A 200 -4.19 29.33 -32.77
C PHE A 200 -4.14 27.79 -32.62
N TYR A 201 -3.77 27.28 -31.44
CA TYR A 201 -3.87 25.85 -31.16
C TYR A 201 -5.34 25.40 -31.12
N VAL A 202 -5.69 24.40 -31.93
CA VAL A 202 -7.06 23.89 -32.06
C VAL A 202 -7.24 22.64 -31.22
N ILE A 203 -8.21 22.68 -30.29
CA ILE A 203 -8.61 21.49 -29.54
C ILE A 203 -9.49 20.62 -30.44
N LYS A 204 -9.16 19.33 -30.51
CA LYS A 204 -9.93 18.36 -31.28
C LYS A 204 -11.34 18.27 -30.70
N GLN A 205 -12.32 18.31 -31.60
CA GLN A 205 -13.72 18.14 -31.25
C GLN A 205 -13.94 16.79 -30.55
N LYS A 206 -14.71 16.80 -29.46
CA LYS A 206 -15.06 15.62 -28.69
C LYS A 206 -16.40 15.79 -28.00
N GLU A 207 -17.05 14.68 -27.70
CA GLU A 207 -18.16 14.65 -26.76
C GLU A 207 -17.62 14.88 -25.33
N ILE A 208 -18.40 15.57 -24.51
CA ILE A 208 -18.07 15.86 -23.11
C ILE A 208 -19.20 15.37 -22.21
N GLU A 209 -18.87 14.94 -21.00
CA GLU A 209 -19.83 14.39 -20.05
C GLU A 209 -20.63 15.51 -19.38
N ALA A 210 -21.82 15.81 -19.93
CA ALA A 210 -22.78 16.72 -19.35
C ALA A 210 -24.20 16.49 -19.85
N LYS A 211 -25.18 16.86 -19.03
CA LYS A 211 -26.60 16.89 -19.38
C LYS A 211 -27.03 18.33 -19.58
N TRP A 212 -27.45 18.67 -20.78
CA TRP A 212 -27.91 20.02 -21.10
C TRP A 212 -29.43 20.15 -20.96
N ARG A 213 -29.88 21.38 -20.75
CA ARG A 213 -31.30 21.77 -20.69
C ARG A 213 -31.47 23.25 -21.00
N MET A 214 -32.71 23.63 -21.32
CA MET A 214 -33.07 25.03 -21.46
C MET A 214 -32.98 25.74 -20.11
N LYS A 215 -32.67 27.04 -20.13
CA LYS A 215 -32.62 27.88 -18.93
C LYS A 215 -33.87 27.69 -18.07
N GLN A 216 -33.63 27.51 -16.77
CA GLN A 216 -34.63 27.42 -15.71
C GLN A 216 -34.37 28.51 -14.66
N ASN A 217 -35.21 28.56 -13.62
CA ASN A 217 -34.93 29.37 -12.44
C ASN A 217 -33.62 28.91 -11.80
N VAL A 218 -32.87 29.84 -11.22
CA VAL A 218 -31.57 29.57 -10.60
C VAL A 218 -31.64 29.98 -9.14
N TYR A 219 -31.12 29.13 -8.26
CA TYR A 219 -31.10 29.33 -6.82
C TYR A 219 -29.69 29.12 -6.26
N PRO A 220 -29.30 29.83 -5.20
CA PRO A 220 -28.08 29.51 -4.47
C PRO A 220 -28.27 28.23 -3.65
N LEU A 221 -27.34 27.29 -3.81
CA LEU A 221 -27.18 26.12 -2.96
C LEU A 221 -25.95 26.32 -2.07
N THR A 222 -26.18 26.44 -0.77
CA THR A 222 -25.12 26.51 0.24
C THR A 222 -24.86 25.12 0.81
N ILE A 223 -23.63 24.64 0.66
CA ILE A 223 -23.20 23.33 1.16
C ILE A 223 -22.17 23.57 2.26
N SER A 224 -22.32 22.89 3.39
CA SER A 224 -21.32 22.91 4.46
C SER A 224 -20.82 21.51 4.81
N ALA A 225 -19.52 21.41 5.11
CA ALA A 225 -18.84 20.20 5.51
C ALA A 225 -17.60 20.56 6.35
N PRO A 226 -17.01 19.60 7.10
CA PRO A 226 -15.70 19.81 7.73
C PRO A 226 -14.65 20.25 6.71
N LYS A 227 -13.67 21.06 7.14
CA LYS A 227 -12.63 21.62 6.26
C LYS A 227 -11.84 20.51 5.54
N GLU A 228 -11.68 19.37 6.20
CA GLU A 228 -10.98 18.18 5.73
C GLU A 228 -11.69 17.52 4.53
N ALA A 229 -12.97 17.82 4.27
CA ALA A 229 -13.72 17.30 3.13
C ALA A 229 -13.06 17.64 1.79
N GLY A 230 -12.47 18.84 1.68
CA GLY A 230 -11.73 19.32 0.52
C GLY A 230 -12.56 19.54 -0.75
N ASN A 231 -13.32 18.52 -1.19
CA ASN A 231 -14.10 18.54 -2.42
C ASN A 231 -15.57 18.16 -2.18
N PHE A 232 -16.44 18.58 -3.09
CA PHE A 232 -17.80 18.09 -3.23
C PHE A 232 -18.16 17.99 -4.71
N TRP A 233 -19.22 17.28 -5.05
CA TRP A 233 -19.66 17.13 -6.43
C TRP A 233 -21.14 17.47 -6.58
N ILE A 234 -21.46 18.26 -7.61
CA ILE A 234 -22.83 18.53 -8.04
C ILE A 234 -22.97 17.98 -9.45
N ASP A 235 -23.87 17.02 -9.66
CA ASP A 235 -24.08 16.32 -10.93
C ASP A 235 -22.78 15.73 -11.52
N GLY A 236 -21.87 15.31 -10.64
CA GLY A 236 -20.55 14.80 -11.01
C GLY A 236 -19.49 15.87 -11.27
N TYR A 237 -19.84 17.15 -11.41
CA TYR A 237 -18.85 18.22 -11.48
C TYR A 237 -18.18 18.43 -10.13
N GLN A 238 -16.85 18.44 -10.08
CA GLN A 238 -16.09 18.58 -8.85
C GLN A 238 -15.86 20.05 -8.50
N PHE A 239 -16.26 20.42 -7.29
CA PHE A 239 -15.92 21.69 -6.67
C PHE A 239 -14.98 21.48 -5.49
N GLN A 240 -14.25 22.54 -5.15
CA GLN A 240 -13.42 22.59 -3.95
C GLN A 240 -14.06 23.51 -2.92
N PHE A 241 -14.06 23.05 -1.67
CA PHE A 241 -14.36 23.87 -0.52
C PHE A 241 -13.23 24.90 -0.35
N ARG A 242 -13.57 26.20 -0.30
CA ARG A 242 -12.61 27.25 0.10
C ARG A 242 -12.40 27.26 1.61
N ASP A 243 -13.50 27.07 2.34
CA ASP A 243 -13.59 26.93 3.81
C ASP A 243 -14.61 25.82 4.13
N SER A 244 -15.19 25.77 5.33
CA SER A 244 -16.24 24.79 5.69
C SER A 244 -17.58 24.97 4.96
N THR A 245 -17.72 26.01 4.14
CA THR A 245 -18.95 26.34 3.42
C THR A 245 -18.65 26.75 1.98
N SER A 246 -19.54 26.43 1.05
CA SER A 246 -19.47 26.90 -0.34
C SER A 246 -20.87 27.14 -0.89
N THR A 247 -21.05 28.24 -1.63
CA THR A 247 -22.30 28.57 -2.31
C THR A 247 -22.11 28.49 -3.81
N VAL A 248 -22.94 27.70 -4.48
CA VAL A 248 -22.94 27.53 -5.94
C VAL A 248 -24.33 27.81 -6.48
N LEU A 249 -24.42 28.45 -7.65
CA LEU A 249 -25.69 28.62 -8.36
C LEU A 249 -26.08 27.30 -9.01
N ILE A 250 -27.29 26.85 -8.76
CA ILE A 250 -27.85 25.61 -9.30
C ILE A 250 -29.25 25.90 -9.86
N ASP A 251 -29.63 25.23 -10.93
CA ASP A 251 -30.94 25.44 -11.53
C ASP A 251 -32.05 24.64 -10.82
N GLU A 252 -33.30 25.00 -11.13
CA GLU A 252 -34.48 24.33 -10.60
C GLU A 252 -34.59 22.90 -11.14
N GLY A 253 -34.72 21.91 -10.26
CA GLY A 253 -34.85 20.53 -10.68
C GLY A 253 -34.18 19.54 -9.75
N ASN A 254 -33.96 18.33 -10.25
CA ASN A 254 -33.34 17.26 -9.49
C ASN A 254 -31.85 17.19 -9.78
N HIS A 255 -31.05 17.24 -8.72
CA HIS A 255 -29.59 17.22 -8.77
C HIS A 255 -29.03 16.16 -7.84
N THR A 256 -27.81 15.73 -8.14
CA THR A 256 -27.06 14.83 -7.26
C THR A 256 -25.96 15.59 -6.56
N LEU A 257 -25.91 15.51 -5.24
CA LEU A 257 -24.87 16.07 -4.40
C LEU A 257 -24.07 14.94 -3.77
N ARG A 258 -22.75 14.95 -3.92
CA ARG A 258 -21.85 13.98 -3.30
C ARG A 258 -20.80 14.69 -2.48
N ILE A 259 -20.45 14.12 -1.34
CA ILE A 259 -19.28 14.47 -0.53
C ILE A 259 -18.40 13.23 -0.37
N PRO A 260 -17.12 13.37 -0.01
CA PRO A 260 -16.25 12.20 0.04
C PRO A 260 -16.46 11.45 1.37
N GLU A 261 -16.58 10.13 1.27
CA GLU A 261 -17.07 9.26 2.35
C GLU A 261 -16.19 9.27 3.60
N ASN A 262 -14.86 9.28 3.42
CA ASN A 262 -13.89 9.28 4.51
C ASN A 262 -12.83 10.36 4.27
N GLN A 263 -12.55 11.18 5.28
CA GLN A 263 -11.51 12.21 5.26
C GLN A 263 -10.47 11.92 6.31
N THR A 264 -9.20 11.93 5.93
CA THR A 264 -8.12 11.83 6.90
C THR A 264 -7.93 13.19 7.57
N GLU A 265 -8.13 13.24 8.88
CA GLU A 265 -7.85 14.43 9.69
C GLU A 265 -6.37 14.45 10.10
N SER A 266 -5.85 13.32 10.59
CA SER A 266 -4.45 13.13 10.93
C SER A 266 -4.06 11.64 10.86
N GLN A 267 -2.81 11.31 11.22
CA GLN A 267 -2.41 9.91 11.32
C GLN A 267 -3.35 9.16 12.29
N ARG A 268 -4.03 8.12 11.79
CA ARG A 268 -4.95 7.25 12.56
C ARG A 268 -6.20 7.95 13.11
N VAL A 269 -6.55 9.13 12.59
CA VAL A 269 -7.81 9.84 12.84
C VAL A 269 -8.47 10.16 11.51
N ARG A 270 -9.75 9.81 11.36
CA ARG A 270 -10.53 10.13 10.16
C ARG A 270 -11.93 10.60 10.51
N LEU A 271 -12.54 11.35 9.61
CA LEU A 271 -13.96 11.67 9.62
C LEU A 271 -14.66 10.75 8.62
N ARG A 272 -15.74 10.08 9.04
CA ARG A 272 -16.61 9.29 8.15
C ARG A 272 -17.94 10.00 7.98
N PHE A 273 -18.44 10.10 6.76
CA PHE A 273 -19.75 10.66 6.51
C PHE A 273 -20.83 9.84 7.24
N SER A 274 -21.75 10.56 7.88
CA SER A 274 -22.82 9.95 8.67
C SER A 274 -24.17 10.18 8.02
N ARG A 275 -24.50 11.44 7.74
CA ARG A 275 -25.77 11.83 7.10
C ARG A 275 -25.73 13.29 6.66
N TRP A 276 -26.72 13.68 5.88
CA TRP A 276 -27.02 15.08 5.59
C TRP A 276 -27.95 15.68 6.64
N SER A 277 -27.98 17.00 6.78
CA SER A 277 -28.89 17.71 7.70
C SER A 277 -30.37 17.50 7.41
N CYS A 278 -30.72 17.04 6.20
CA CYS A 278 -32.09 16.62 5.87
C CYS A 278 -32.43 15.20 6.38
N GLY A 279 -31.52 14.55 7.11
CA GLY A 279 -31.70 13.22 7.70
C GLY A 279 -31.31 12.04 6.80
N SER A 280 -31.00 12.28 5.51
CA SER A 280 -30.60 11.22 4.57
C SER A 280 -29.19 10.69 4.85
N THR A 281 -29.03 9.37 4.87
CA THR A 281 -27.72 8.70 4.92
C THR A 281 -27.18 8.33 3.53
N SER A 282 -27.91 8.66 2.47
CA SER A 282 -27.50 8.35 1.09
C SER A 282 -26.46 9.35 0.59
N ASN A 283 -25.36 8.84 0.04
CA ASN A 283 -24.29 9.61 -0.57
C ASN A 283 -23.83 8.88 -1.85
N PRO A 284 -24.20 9.35 -3.05
CA PRO A 284 -24.75 10.67 -3.36
C PRO A 284 -26.19 10.91 -2.88
N LEU A 285 -26.49 12.15 -2.51
CA LEU A 285 -27.82 12.64 -2.18
C LEU A 285 -28.54 13.16 -3.43
N MET A 286 -29.81 12.77 -3.61
CA MET A 286 -30.69 13.39 -4.60
C MET A 286 -31.44 14.58 -3.96
N LEU A 287 -31.27 15.76 -4.54
CA LEU A 287 -31.89 17.02 -4.09
C LEU A 287 -32.87 17.53 -5.14
N SER A 288 -34.05 17.98 -4.71
CA SER A 288 -35.01 18.70 -5.55
C SER A 288 -34.94 20.19 -5.21
N ILE A 289 -34.33 20.98 -6.07
CA ILE A 289 -34.14 22.42 -5.90
C ILE A 289 -35.37 23.16 -6.42
N LYS A 290 -36.02 23.91 -5.54
CA LYS A 290 -37.17 24.79 -5.87
C LYS A 290 -37.03 26.21 -5.31
N SER A 291 -36.01 26.44 -4.50
CA SER A 291 -35.75 27.66 -3.74
C SER A 291 -34.31 27.66 -3.25
N PRO A 292 -33.79 28.79 -2.72
CA PRO A 292 -32.51 28.81 -2.02
C PRO A 292 -32.43 27.68 -0.97
N THR A 293 -31.37 26.88 -1.02
CA THR A 293 -31.25 25.67 -0.20
C THR A 293 -29.93 25.67 0.55
N THR A 294 -29.96 25.32 1.83
CA THR A 294 -28.76 25.10 2.65
C THR A 294 -28.74 23.66 3.13
N ILE A 295 -27.62 22.96 2.94
CA ILE A 295 -27.44 21.58 3.37
C ILE A 295 -26.07 21.35 3.98
N SER A 296 -26.01 20.62 5.08
CA SER A 296 -24.74 20.29 5.75
C SER A 296 -24.50 18.79 5.75
N ALA A 297 -23.26 18.38 5.46
CA ALA A 297 -22.80 17.02 5.64
C ALA A 297 -22.30 16.83 7.08
N GLU A 298 -22.94 15.93 7.82
CA GLU A 298 -22.55 15.53 9.16
C GLU A 298 -21.58 14.37 9.07
N TYR A 299 -20.44 14.48 9.74
CA TYR A 299 -19.42 13.46 9.82
C TYR A 299 -19.27 12.97 11.28
N THR A 300 -18.96 11.69 11.44
CA THR A 300 -18.54 11.11 12.71
C THR A 300 -17.03 10.93 12.72
N LYS A 301 -16.39 11.35 13.82
CA LYS A 301 -14.96 11.13 14.05
C LYS A 301 -14.69 9.66 14.37
N GLU A 302 -13.66 9.10 13.76
CA GLU A 302 -13.23 7.72 13.95
C GLU A 302 -11.73 7.64 14.26
N TYR A 303 -11.38 6.74 15.17
CA TYR A 303 -10.03 6.45 15.59
C TYR A 303 -9.62 5.05 15.13
N PHE A 304 -8.38 4.89 14.67
CA PHE A 304 -7.84 3.58 14.29
C PHE A 304 -7.26 2.85 15.50
N LEU A 305 -7.84 1.71 15.85
CA LEU A 305 -7.29 0.75 16.80
C LEU A 305 -6.31 -0.18 16.08
N LYS A 306 -5.03 -0.06 16.44
CA LYS A 306 -3.96 -0.94 15.93
C LYS A 306 -3.74 -2.08 16.91
N VAL A 307 -3.78 -3.32 16.44
CA VAL A 307 -3.55 -4.50 17.30
C VAL A 307 -2.36 -5.28 16.75
N ASN A 308 -1.27 -5.28 17.51
CA ASN A 308 -0.04 -5.97 17.14
C ASN A 308 0.00 -7.37 17.77
N SER A 309 0.43 -8.36 16.99
CA SER A 309 0.68 -9.70 17.49
C SER A 309 1.71 -10.39 16.61
N THR A 310 2.60 -11.15 17.21
CA THR A 310 3.50 -12.05 16.49
C THR A 310 2.74 -13.28 15.95
N ILE A 311 1.56 -13.58 16.50
CA ILE A 311 0.74 -14.75 16.19
C ILE A 311 -0.57 -14.31 15.51
N PRO A 312 -1.00 -14.97 14.41
CA PRO A 312 -2.23 -14.63 13.70
C PRO A 312 -3.50 -14.99 14.51
N GLY A 313 -4.66 -14.54 14.02
CA GLY A 313 -5.96 -14.87 14.61
C GLY A 313 -6.48 -13.86 15.63
N ILE A 314 -5.86 -12.68 15.72
CA ILE A 314 -6.36 -11.58 16.53
C ILE A 314 -7.55 -10.89 15.84
N PHE A 315 -8.60 -10.61 16.61
CA PHE A 315 -9.78 -9.86 16.20
C PHE A 315 -9.83 -8.49 16.88
N GLY A 316 -10.37 -7.49 16.17
CA GLY A 316 -10.69 -6.16 16.72
C GLY A 316 -9.79 -5.01 16.27
N GLN A 317 -8.88 -5.23 15.32
CA GLN A 317 -8.19 -4.12 14.64
C GLN A 317 -9.13 -3.43 13.64
N GLY A 318 -9.11 -2.10 13.59
CA GLY A 318 -9.93 -1.37 12.63
C GLY A 318 -10.14 0.10 12.98
N TRP A 319 -11.00 0.76 12.19
CA TRP A 319 -11.50 2.09 12.46
C TRP A 319 -12.81 2.00 13.23
N TYR A 320 -12.94 2.80 14.28
CA TYR A 320 -14.11 2.80 15.16
C TYR A 320 -14.51 4.24 15.50
N SER A 321 -15.81 4.48 15.62
CA SER A 321 -16.33 5.79 15.99
C SER A 321 -15.83 6.23 17.37
N GLU A 322 -15.66 7.53 17.56
CA GLU A 322 -15.36 8.13 18.85
C GLU A 322 -16.39 7.71 19.90
N GLY A 323 -15.90 7.26 21.07
CA GLY A 323 -16.73 6.72 22.15
C GLY A 323 -17.19 5.28 21.97
N ALA A 324 -16.81 4.59 20.88
CA ALA A 324 -17.17 3.19 20.70
C ALA A 324 -16.41 2.26 21.66
N GLU A 325 -17.10 1.22 22.15
CA GLU A 325 -16.50 0.10 22.88
C GLU A 325 -16.20 -1.07 21.95
N VAL A 326 -14.92 -1.34 21.72
CA VAL A 326 -14.45 -2.37 20.80
C VAL A 326 -14.05 -3.63 21.56
N HIS A 327 -14.64 -4.76 21.17
CA HIS A 327 -14.29 -6.06 21.73
C HIS A 327 -13.13 -6.67 20.92
N ILE A 328 -11.98 -6.82 21.57
CA ILE A 328 -10.82 -7.51 21.00
C ILE A 328 -10.74 -8.94 21.52
N LYS A 329 -10.22 -9.85 20.69
CA LYS A 329 -10.10 -11.28 21.03
C LYS A 329 -8.84 -11.91 20.44
N ALA A 330 -8.15 -12.69 21.25
CA ALA A 330 -7.05 -13.55 20.86
C ALA A 330 -7.44 -15.03 21.00
N PRO A 331 -6.86 -15.93 20.19
CA PRO A 331 -6.94 -17.36 20.49
C PRO A 331 -6.22 -17.64 21.81
N ARG A 332 -6.76 -18.55 22.64
CA ARG A 332 -6.10 -18.92 23.90
C ARG A 332 -4.74 -19.58 23.65
N CYS A 333 -4.65 -20.33 22.56
CA CYS A 333 -3.48 -21.09 22.18
C CYS A 333 -3.45 -21.30 20.67
N VAL A 334 -2.25 -21.26 20.09
CA VAL A 334 -1.98 -21.59 18.69
C VAL A 334 -0.80 -22.54 18.62
N GLU A 335 -0.97 -23.68 17.95
CA GLU A 335 0.09 -24.67 17.75
C GLU A 335 0.58 -24.61 16.30
N SER A 336 1.90 -24.68 16.11
CA SER A 336 2.57 -24.69 14.82
C SER A 336 3.70 -25.73 14.85
N GLY A 337 3.37 -26.95 14.41
CA GLY A 337 4.29 -28.08 14.46
C GLY A 337 4.73 -28.42 15.89
N ASN A 338 6.02 -28.23 16.17
CA ASN A 338 6.62 -28.50 17.49
C ASN A 338 6.77 -27.25 18.36
N VAL A 339 6.07 -26.16 18.01
CA VAL A 339 6.01 -24.92 18.80
C VAL A 339 4.55 -24.61 19.14
N LYS A 340 4.32 -24.19 20.37
CA LYS A 340 3.00 -23.82 20.90
C LYS A 340 3.08 -22.44 21.53
N TYR A 341 2.17 -21.55 21.14
CA TYR A 341 2.05 -20.21 21.69
C TYR A 341 0.81 -20.13 22.55
N VAL A 342 0.96 -19.73 23.80
CA VAL A 342 -0.14 -19.55 24.74
C VAL A 342 -0.29 -18.07 25.04
N PHE A 343 -1.51 -17.55 24.90
CA PHE A 343 -1.79 -16.14 25.17
C PHE A 343 -1.50 -15.81 26.63
N GLU A 344 -0.82 -14.68 26.86
CA GLU A 344 -0.41 -14.24 28.19
C GLU A 344 -1.21 -13.02 28.65
N SER A 345 -1.15 -11.93 27.87
CA SER A 345 -1.87 -10.69 28.17
C SER A 345 -1.96 -9.77 26.96
N TRP A 346 -2.88 -8.81 27.04
CA TRP A 346 -2.86 -7.58 26.25
C TRP A 346 -2.04 -6.53 26.99
N VAL A 347 -1.19 -5.79 26.29
CA VAL A 347 -0.40 -4.68 26.85
C VAL A 347 -0.45 -3.44 25.94
N GLY A 348 -0.11 -2.27 26.49
CA GLY A 348 -0.11 -0.98 25.79
C GLY A 348 -1.17 -0.07 26.40
N GLU A 349 -2.17 0.28 25.60
CA GLU A 349 -3.31 1.12 26.04
C GLU A 349 -4.28 0.43 27.01
N ILE A 350 -4.20 -0.90 27.11
CA ILE A 350 -4.87 -1.70 28.11
C ILE A 350 -3.87 -2.69 28.69
N ASP A 351 -4.08 -3.13 29.93
CA ASP A 351 -3.32 -4.21 30.56
C ASP A 351 -4.27 -5.23 31.17
N THR A 352 -4.50 -6.34 30.46
CA THR A 352 -5.45 -7.38 30.87
C THR A 352 -4.94 -8.78 30.51
N LYS A 353 -5.24 -9.76 31.36
CA LYS A 353 -4.81 -11.17 31.17
C LYS A 353 -5.83 -12.06 30.44
N GLY A 354 -7.02 -11.53 30.18
CA GLY A 354 -8.09 -12.26 29.49
C GLY A 354 -7.85 -12.32 27.98
N VAL A 355 -8.19 -13.44 27.35
CA VAL A 355 -8.16 -13.57 25.87
C VAL A 355 -9.14 -12.62 25.17
N ASN A 356 -10.15 -12.13 25.91
CA ASN A 356 -11.07 -11.09 25.49
C ASN A 356 -10.82 -9.83 26.31
N ALA A 357 -10.91 -8.67 25.68
CA ALA A 357 -10.89 -7.38 26.35
C ALA A 357 -11.76 -6.36 25.60
N THR A 358 -12.15 -5.28 26.29
CA THR A 358 -12.91 -4.17 25.72
C THR A 358 -12.04 -2.92 25.71
N VAL A 359 -12.09 -2.18 24.61
CA VAL A 359 -11.29 -0.96 24.37
C VAL A 359 -12.24 0.20 24.08
N PHE A 360 -12.22 1.24 24.90
CA PHE A 360 -12.96 2.47 24.66
C PHE A 360 -12.18 3.37 23.69
N MET A 361 -12.81 3.82 22.62
CA MET A 361 -12.15 4.59 21.54
C MET A 361 -12.33 6.10 21.73
N ASP A 362 -11.57 6.68 22.66
CA ASP A 362 -11.45 8.14 22.89
C ASP A 362 -10.30 8.79 22.10
N ALA A 363 -9.38 7.98 21.58
CA ALA A 363 -8.22 8.38 20.80
C ALA A 363 -7.69 7.20 19.97
N PRO A 364 -6.73 7.40 19.03
CA PRO A 364 -6.07 6.30 18.34
C PRO A 364 -5.23 5.43 19.30
N LYS A 365 -5.64 4.17 19.50
CA LYS A 365 -5.01 3.26 20.50
C LYS A 365 -4.19 2.14 19.88
N SER A 366 -3.03 1.81 20.46
CA SER A 366 -2.20 0.68 20.02
C SER A 366 -2.08 -0.36 21.13
N ILE A 367 -2.48 -1.59 20.83
CA ILE A 367 -2.48 -2.70 21.77
C ILE A 367 -1.62 -3.82 21.21
N THR A 368 -0.92 -4.55 22.07
CA THR A 368 -0.07 -5.68 21.69
C THR A 368 -0.49 -6.94 22.43
N ALA A 369 -0.72 -8.04 21.71
CA ALA A 369 -0.90 -9.36 22.31
C ALA A 369 0.47 -9.95 22.68
N LYS A 370 0.64 -10.35 23.94
CA LYS A 370 1.80 -11.07 24.44
C LYS A 370 1.52 -12.56 24.52
N TRP A 371 2.54 -13.34 24.16
CA TRP A 371 2.47 -14.78 24.04
C TRP A 371 3.66 -15.41 24.76
N SER A 372 3.40 -16.48 25.49
CA SER A 372 4.43 -17.37 26.00
C SER A 372 4.65 -18.51 25.00
N THR A 373 5.91 -18.77 24.66
CA THR A 373 6.33 -19.85 23.76
C THR A 373 6.57 -21.14 24.54
N PHE A 374 6.14 -22.26 23.98
CA PHE A 374 6.36 -23.61 24.48
C PHE A 374 6.92 -24.47 23.35
N PHE A 375 7.87 -25.34 23.68
CA PHE A 375 8.48 -26.27 22.74
C PHE A 375 8.08 -27.70 23.06
N ARG A 376 7.87 -28.49 22.00
CA ARG A 376 7.58 -29.92 22.14
C ARG A 376 8.87 -30.65 22.47
N VAL A 377 8.88 -31.31 23.63
CA VAL A 377 9.98 -32.19 24.05
C VAL A 377 9.52 -33.62 23.90
N ASN A 378 10.20 -34.37 23.04
CA ASN A 378 9.94 -35.78 22.75
C ASN A 378 10.93 -36.65 23.53
N LEU A 379 10.44 -37.71 24.19
CA LEU A 379 11.28 -38.67 24.88
C LEU A 379 11.05 -40.08 24.33
N THR A 380 12.15 -40.83 24.17
CA THR A 380 12.16 -42.21 23.68
C THR A 380 13.23 -42.99 24.44
N ALA A 381 13.08 -44.31 24.56
CA ALA A 381 14.10 -45.21 25.09
C ALA A 381 14.53 -46.20 24.02
N GLU A 382 15.83 -46.45 23.90
CA GLU A 382 16.42 -47.37 22.94
C GLU A 382 17.43 -48.30 23.63
N GLY A 383 17.62 -49.51 23.10
CA GLY A 383 18.53 -50.51 23.69
C GLY A 383 17.86 -51.47 24.69
N LEU A 384 16.53 -51.53 24.68
CA LEU A 384 15.72 -52.43 25.51
C LEU A 384 14.76 -53.29 24.63
N PRO A 385 14.38 -54.50 25.08
CA PRO A 385 13.27 -55.26 24.51
C PRO A 385 11.94 -54.47 24.52
N GLU A 386 11.15 -54.59 23.46
CA GLU A 386 9.91 -53.80 23.28
C GLU A 386 8.83 -54.04 24.35
N ASN A 387 8.89 -55.17 25.05
CA ASN A 387 7.90 -55.57 26.05
C ASN A 387 8.17 -55.01 27.46
N ILE A 388 9.23 -54.21 27.64
CA ILE A 388 9.55 -53.60 28.95
C ILE A 388 8.70 -52.35 29.19
N ASP A 389 8.02 -52.30 30.33
CA ASP A 389 7.27 -51.11 30.75
C ASP A 389 8.19 -50.08 31.42
N LEU A 390 8.17 -48.85 30.90
CA LEU A 390 8.97 -47.72 31.38
C LEU A 390 8.09 -46.63 31.97
N LYS A 391 8.66 -45.93 32.96
CA LYS A 391 8.10 -44.71 33.55
C LYS A 391 9.04 -43.56 33.29
N TYR A 392 8.57 -42.56 32.54
CA TYR A 392 9.27 -41.30 32.35
C TYR A 392 8.76 -40.29 33.37
N SER A 393 9.65 -39.49 33.97
CA SER A 393 9.28 -38.32 34.75
C SER A 393 9.81 -37.06 34.09
N LEU A 394 8.95 -36.06 33.87
CA LEU A 394 9.30 -34.71 33.42
C LEU A 394 8.84 -33.74 34.49
N ASP A 395 9.78 -33.14 35.22
CA ASP A 395 9.51 -32.40 36.46
C ASP A 395 8.56 -33.21 37.38
N ASN A 396 7.34 -32.72 37.61
CA ASN A 396 6.33 -33.38 38.45
C ASN A 396 5.37 -34.30 37.68
N LEU A 397 5.51 -34.40 36.36
CA LEU A 397 4.65 -35.20 35.50
C LEU A 397 5.25 -36.58 35.29
N THR A 398 4.39 -37.60 35.23
CA THR A 398 4.82 -38.97 34.96
C THR A 398 4.05 -39.56 33.78
N PHE A 399 4.77 -40.23 32.89
CA PHE A 399 4.24 -40.88 31.71
C PHE A 399 4.65 -42.35 31.69
N GLN A 400 3.76 -43.21 31.21
CA GLN A 400 4.05 -44.63 30.99
C GLN A 400 4.19 -44.88 29.50
N SER A 401 5.21 -45.63 29.11
CA SER A 401 5.43 -46.00 27.72
C SER A 401 6.37 -47.21 27.64
N ARG A 402 6.77 -47.59 26.43
CA ARG A 402 7.65 -48.72 26.14
C ARG A 402 8.84 -48.26 25.29
N PRO A 403 9.89 -49.08 25.17
CA PRO A 403 11.00 -48.79 24.26
C PRO A 403 10.52 -48.49 22.83
N TYR A 404 11.27 -47.61 22.14
CA TYR A 404 11.01 -47.12 20.79
C TYR A 404 9.70 -46.33 20.59
N GLN A 405 8.84 -46.23 21.61
CA GLN A 405 7.68 -45.35 21.60
C GLN A 405 8.07 -43.93 22.05
N THR A 406 7.44 -42.93 21.42
CA THR A 406 7.71 -41.52 21.73
C THR A 406 6.58 -40.95 22.58
N ILE A 407 6.92 -40.47 23.77
CA ILE A 407 6.07 -39.58 24.55
C ILE A 407 6.46 -38.12 24.29
N HIS A 408 5.55 -37.19 24.54
CA HIS A 408 5.86 -35.77 24.42
C HIS A 408 5.16 -34.91 25.45
N HIS A 409 5.77 -33.77 25.75
CA HIS A 409 5.16 -32.72 26.57
C HIS A 409 5.56 -31.34 26.05
N TRP A 410 4.71 -30.34 26.32
CA TRP A 410 4.98 -28.94 25.98
C TRP A 410 5.69 -28.27 27.16
N VAL A 411 6.91 -27.80 26.94
CA VAL A 411 7.73 -27.16 27.98
C VAL A 411 7.93 -25.70 27.62
N LYS A 412 7.74 -24.80 28.59
CA LYS A 412 7.87 -23.34 28.36
C LYS A 412 9.32 -23.00 27.97
N GLU A 413 9.45 -22.12 26.99
CA GLU A 413 10.75 -21.58 26.56
C GLU A 413 11.57 -21.07 27.75
N LYS A 414 12.88 -21.32 27.73
CA LYS A 414 13.85 -20.91 28.75
C LYS A 414 13.60 -21.51 30.14
N SER A 415 12.79 -22.56 30.24
CA SER A 415 12.63 -23.33 31.48
C SER A 415 13.67 -24.45 31.56
N LEU A 416 14.14 -24.73 32.78
CA LEU A 416 14.96 -25.91 33.09
C LEU A 416 14.05 -27.11 33.27
N LEU A 417 14.18 -28.11 32.39
CA LEU A 417 13.42 -29.36 32.44
C LEU A 417 14.22 -30.44 33.17
N ASN A 418 13.67 -30.97 34.25
CA ASN A 418 14.13 -32.21 34.84
C ASN A 418 13.48 -33.38 34.11
N PHE A 419 14.26 -34.40 33.77
CA PHE A 419 13.77 -35.57 33.07
C PHE A 419 14.52 -36.83 33.54
N ASN A 420 13.78 -37.92 33.70
CA ASN A 420 14.34 -39.21 34.08
C ASN A 420 13.51 -40.33 33.45
N VAL A 421 14.11 -41.52 33.36
CA VAL A 421 13.42 -42.75 32.98
C VAL A 421 13.77 -43.83 34.00
N SER A 422 12.77 -44.60 34.42
CA SER A 422 12.95 -45.75 35.28
C SER A 422 12.16 -46.93 34.74
N PHE A 423 12.59 -48.14 35.10
CA PHE A 423 11.77 -49.33 34.92
C PHE A 423 10.56 -49.27 35.84
N LYS A 424 9.46 -49.89 35.42
CA LYS A 424 8.33 -50.15 36.32
C LYS A 424 8.64 -51.33 37.26
N ASP A 425 9.40 -52.31 36.77
CA ASP A 425 9.96 -53.41 37.56
C ASP A 425 11.44 -53.13 37.84
N ASP A 426 11.74 -52.84 39.11
CA ASP A 426 13.08 -52.48 39.55
C ASP A 426 14.10 -53.64 39.48
N SER A 427 13.65 -54.89 39.35
CA SER A 427 14.54 -56.05 39.19
C SER A 427 15.38 -55.98 37.91
N LEU A 428 14.89 -55.27 36.88
CA LEU A 428 15.55 -55.10 35.58
C LEU A 428 16.75 -54.14 35.62
N LYS A 429 16.93 -53.37 36.72
CA LYS A 429 18.08 -52.47 36.88
C LYS A 429 19.42 -53.21 36.86
N THR A 430 19.46 -54.46 37.32
CA THR A 430 20.68 -55.29 37.31
C THR A 430 21.02 -55.78 35.90
N GLN A 431 20.01 -56.02 35.06
CA GLN A 431 20.17 -56.48 33.69
C GLN A 431 20.59 -55.34 32.74
N TYR A 432 20.13 -54.11 33.01
CA TYR A 432 20.43 -52.91 32.22
C TYR A 432 20.94 -51.78 33.12
N PRO A 433 22.17 -51.88 33.65
CA PRO A 433 22.67 -50.98 34.69
C PRO A 433 23.09 -49.61 34.17
N THR A 434 23.28 -49.46 32.85
CA THR A 434 23.80 -48.23 32.26
C THR A 434 22.70 -47.51 31.50
N ILE A 435 22.35 -46.31 31.97
CA ILE A 435 21.37 -45.41 31.35
C ILE A 435 22.01 -44.03 31.22
N TYR A 436 21.98 -43.48 30.02
CA TYR A 436 22.36 -42.09 29.76
C TYR A 436 21.45 -41.51 28.69
N TRP A 437 21.39 -40.18 28.60
CA TRP A 437 20.53 -39.50 27.64
C TRP A 437 21.34 -38.94 26.50
N THR A 438 20.79 -39.03 25.29
CA THR A 438 21.37 -38.37 24.12
C THR A 438 20.36 -37.47 23.42
N ASP A 439 20.85 -36.48 22.68
CA ASP A 439 20.04 -35.76 21.70
C ASP A 439 19.84 -36.62 20.42
N SER A 440 19.17 -36.05 19.42
CA SER A 440 18.98 -36.68 18.11
C SER A 440 20.26 -36.89 17.30
N LYS A 441 21.36 -36.23 17.66
CA LYS A 441 22.67 -36.34 17.01
C LYS A 441 23.58 -37.34 17.75
N GLY A 442 23.13 -37.91 18.86
CA GLY A 442 23.90 -38.85 19.68
C GLY A 442 24.80 -38.19 20.73
N ASN A 443 24.74 -36.87 20.90
CA ASN A 443 25.51 -36.19 21.94
C ASN A 443 24.89 -36.45 23.31
N GLU A 444 25.70 -36.68 24.33
CA GLU A 444 25.22 -36.87 25.70
C GLU A 444 24.53 -35.60 26.23
N VAL A 445 23.39 -35.78 26.88
CA VAL A 445 22.58 -34.72 27.47
C VAL A 445 22.38 -35.02 28.96
N LYS A 446 22.57 -34.01 29.80
CA LYS A 446 22.34 -34.12 31.25
C LYS A 446 21.02 -33.50 31.65
N SER A 447 20.44 -34.03 32.73
CA SER A 447 19.30 -33.44 33.41
C SER A 447 19.76 -32.63 34.63
N PRO A 448 19.21 -31.43 34.89
CA PRO A 448 18.21 -30.71 34.09
C PRO A 448 18.78 -30.08 32.80
N LYS A 449 17.91 -29.87 31.80
CA LYS A 449 18.26 -29.20 30.52
C LYS A 449 17.46 -27.90 30.33
N LEU A 450 18.13 -26.83 29.91
CA LEU A 450 17.48 -25.59 29.49
C LEU A 450 16.84 -25.76 28.11
N ILE A 451 15.53 -25.52 28.00
CA ILE A 451 14.79 -25.72 26.75
C ILE A 451 14.73 -24.40 25.95
N THR A 452 15.46 -24.34 24.85
CA THR A 452 15.51 -23.17 23.94
C THR A 452 15.00 -23.45 22.53
N ALA A 453 14.64 -24.71 22.22
CA ALA A 453 14.07 -25.15 20.95
C ALA A 453 13.28 -26.45 21.17
N PRO A 454 12.56 -26.98 20.15
CA PRO A 454 12.04 -28.35 20.19
C PRO A 454 13.16 -29.37 20.39
N GLU A 455 12.92 -30.35 21.27
CA GLU A 455 13.94 -31.30 21.71
C GLU A 455 13.49 -32.75 21.48
N LYS A 456 14.46 -33.62 21.15
CA LYS A 456 14.28 -35.07 21.16
C LYS A 456 15.36 -35.66 22.06
N LEU A 457 14.93 -36.20 23.20
CA LEU A 457 15.79 -36.81 24.21
C LEU A 457 15.62 -38.34 24.15
N ILE A 458 16.73 -39.06 24.02
CA ILE A 458 16.73 -40.51 23.87
C ILE A 458 17.46 -41.11 25.06
N ALA A 459 16.77 -41.87 25.89
CA ALA A 459 17.40 -42.69 26.91
C ALA A 459 18.04 -43.92 26.27
N ARG A 460 19.35 -44.06 26.42
CA ARG A 460 20.16 -45.15 25.88
C ARG A 460 20.44 -46.15 26.99
N PHE A 461 20.00 -47.38 26.78
CA PHE A 461 20.26 -48.52 27.66
C PHE A 461 21.32 -49.41 27.01
N THR A 462 22.33 -49.81 27.78
CA THR A 462 23.33 -50.79 27.33
C THR A 462 23.66 -51.78 28.43
N THR A 463 23.94 -53.02 28.01
CA THR A 463 24.42 -54.10 28.86
C THR A 463 25.95 -54.19 28.91
N GLN A 464 26.67 -53.48 28.01
CA GLN A 464 28.12 -53.50 27.91
C GLN A 464 28.71 -52.08 27.91
N LYS A 465 29.72 -51.86 28.75
CA LYS A 465 30.57 -50.67 28.71
C LYS A 465 31.62 -50.83 27.60
N GLN A 466 32.04 -49.74 26.98
CA GLN A 466 33.06 -49.74 25.94
C GLN A 466 34.42 -50.12 26.55
N THR A 467 35.04 -51.19 26.04
CA THR A 467 36.37 -51.63 26.49
C THR A 467 37.35 -50.46 26.47
N THR A 468 38.00 -50.22 27.61
CA THR A 468 38.88 -49.07 27.81
C THR A 468 40.18 -49.56 28.41
N ASN A 469 41.28 -49.26 27.73
CA ASN A 469 42.62 -49.60 28.19
C ASN A 469 43.34 -48.32 28.58
N ILE A 470 44.19 -48.43 29.60
CA ILE A 470 45.16 -47.42 29.99
C ILE A 470 46.55 -48.04 29.83
N THR A 471 47.54 -47.22 29.52
CA THR A 471 48.95 -47.64 29.45
C THR A 471 49.76 -46.79 30.40
N CYS A 472 50.72 -47.37 31.13
CA CYS A 472 51.60 -46.61 32.02
C CYS A 472 53.07 -46.89 31.69
N ARG A 473 53.86 -45.84 31.47
CA ARG A 473 55.29 -45.90 31.18
C ARG A 473 56.05 -44.90 32.03
N VAL A 474 57.27 -45.25 32.37
CA VAL A 474 58.19 -44.42 33.16
C VAL A 474 59.43 -44.15 32.32
N SER A 475 59.94 -42.92 32.35
CA SER A 475 61.05 -42.47 31.48
C SER A 475 62.35 -43.26 31.63
N LEU A 476 62.61 -43.82 32.81
CA LEU A 476 63.84 -44.56 33.13
C LEU A 476 63.51 -45.76 34.03
N SER A 477 64.24 -46.87 33.85
CA SER A 477 64.11 -48.10 34.66
C SER A 477 64.99 -48.11 35.92
N SER A 478 65.93 -47.16 36.04
CA SER A 478 66.76 -46.95 37.22
C SER A 478 67.15 -45.47 37.31
N LEU A 479 67.34 -44.98 38.54
CA LEU A 479 67.61 -43.58 38.83
C LEU A 479 68.60 -43.50 40.00
N PHE A 480 69.65 -42.67 39.88
CA PHE A 480 70.56 -42.35 40.98
C PHE A 480 70.03 -41.16 41.78
N ASP A 481 70.41 -41.04 43.06
CA ASP A 481 69.77 -40.34 44.21
C ASP A 481 69.12 -38.95 44.00
N THR A 482 69.23 -38.28 42.86
CA THR A 482 68.64 -36.94 42.61
C THR A 482 68.14 -36.73 41.16
N GLY A 483 67.37 -37.67 40.59
CA GLY A 483 66.79 -37.54 39.24
C GLY A 483 65.27 -37.28 39.20
N MET A 484 64.76 -36.93 38.02
CA MET A 484 63.31 -36.78 37.76
C MET A 484 62.82 -37.92 36.86
N LEU A 485 61.70 -38.53 37.22
CA LEU A 485 61.00 -39.54 36.43
C LEU A 485 59.76 -38.92 35.78
N THR A 486 59.56 -39.19 34.49
CA THR A 486 58.29 -38.89 33.83
C THR A 486 57.45 -40.16 33.81
N VAL A 487 56.25 -40.09 34.40
CA VAL A 487 55.21 -41.10 34.24
C VAL A 487 54.25 -40.60 33.17
N GLU A 488 54.09 -41.35 32.10
CA GLU A 488 53.21 -40.99 30.99
C GLU A 488 52.42 -42.20 30.49
N GLY A 489 51.34 -41.92 29.78
CA GLY A 489 50.44 -42.96 29.32
C GLY A 489 49.33 -42.42 28.47
N GLN A 490 48.54 -43.35 27.92
CA GLN A 490 47.42 -43.03 27.04
C GLN A 490 46.21 -43.90 27.37
N MET A 491 45.02 -43.30 27.30
CA MET A 491 43.73 -44.00 27.32
C MET A 491 43.24 -44.29 25.90
N THR A 492 42.80 -45.52 25.69
CA THR A 492 42.25 -46.00 24.41
C THR A 492 40.87 -46.63 24.62
N PRO A 493 39.80 -46.14 23.96
CA PRO A 493 39.78 -45.00 23.02
C PRO A 493 40.11 -43.66 23.72
N PRO A 494 40.52 -42.61 22.97
CA PRO A 494 40.92 -41.34 23.56
C PRO A 494 39.70 -40.54 24.03
N PHE A 495 39.69 -40.14 25.30
CA PHE A 495 38.73 -39.20 25.87
C PHE A 495 39.32 -38.50 27.09
N LYS A 496 38.71 -37.37 27.47
CA LYS A 496 39.09 -36.63 28.68
C LYS A 496 38.61 -37.34 29.94
N ALA A 497 39.54 -37.67 30.83
CA ALA A 497 39.31 -38.40 32.06
C ALA A 497 40.34 -38.03 33.13
N LYS A 498 40.00 -38.29 34.39
CA LYS A 498 40.94 -38.20 35.51
C LYS A 498 41.61 -39.55 35.75
N VAL A 499 42.93 -39.58 35.74
CA VAL A 499 43.77 -40.75 35.96
C VAL A 499 44.55 -40.57 37.26
N ALA A 500 44.52 -41.58 38.12
CA ALA A 500 45.35 -41.64 39.32
C ALA A 500 46.69 -42.30 39.00
N ILE A 501 47.79 -41.60 39.23
CA ILE A 501 49.14 -42.18 39.19
C ILE A 501 49.50 -42.62 40.61
N GLU A 502 49.81 -43.90 40.77
CA GLU A 502 50.08 -44.51 42.06
C GLU A 502 51.47 -45.14 42.09
N CYS A 503 52.09 -45.13 43.27
CA CYS A 503 53.38 -45.75 43.51
C CYS A 503 53.41 -46.53 44.84
N ARG A 504 54.28 -47.53 44.92
CA ARG A 504 54.70 -48.20 46.16
C ARG A 504 56.16 -48.66 46.07
N ALA A 505 56.84 -48.75 47.21
CA ALA A 505 58.05 -49.57 47.32
C ALA A 505 57.64 -51.05 47.36
N LEU A 506 58.53 -51.94 46.94
CA LEU A 506 58.28 -53.37 46.90
C LEU A 506 57.92 -53.90 48.30
N GLY A 507 56.66 -54.35 48.47
CA GLY A 507 56.12 -54.83 49.74
C GLY A 507 55.12 -53.88 50.43
N ASP A 508 55.05 -52.61 50.01
CA ASP A 508 54.19 -51.60 50.62
C ASP A 508 52.77 -51.53 50.01
N SER A 509 51.90 -50.75 50.67
CA SER A 509 50.59 -50.35 50.14
C SER A 509 50.73 -49.27 49.07
N TRP A 510 49.88 -49.33 48.04
CA TRP A 510 49.82 -48.31 46.98
C TRP A 510 49.39 -46.95 47.53
N LYS A 511 50.10 -45.89 47.14
CA LYS A 511 49.78 -44.50 47.45
C LYS A 511 49.54 -43.72 46.15
N ILE A 512 48.57 -42.82 46.15
CA ILE A 512 48.35 -41.90 45.01
C ILE A 512 49.42 -40.83 45.06
N LEU A 513 50.24 -40.73 44.02
CA LEU A 513 51.20 -39.65 43.82
C LEU A 513 50.50 -38.40 43.29
N LYS A 514 49.65 -38.57 42.26
CA LYS A 514 48.96 -37.46 41.61
C LYS A 514 47.70 -37.91 40.88
N MET A 515 46.70 -37.03 40.83
CA MET A 515 45.60 -37.10 39.86
C MET A 515 45.93 -36.19 38.68
N VAL A 516 45.91 -36.75 37.46
CA VAL A 516 46.16 -36.03 36.19
C VAL A 516 44.96 -36.12 35.26
N GLU A 517 44.82 -35.17 34.36
CA GLU A 517 43.77 -35.18 33.32
C GLU A 517 44.37 -35.57 31.97
N THR A 518 43.64 -36.40 31.21
CA THR A 518 44.02 -36.71 29.84
C THR A 518 43.70 -35.57 28.89
N ASP A 519 44.52 -35.42 27.85
CA ASP A 519 44.27 -34.50 26.74
C ASP A 519 43.19 -35.03 25.76
N GLN A 520 42.93 -34.32 24.67
CA GLN A 520 41.95 -34.74 23.66
C GLN A 520 42.35 -36.03 22.90
N ALA A 521 43.64 -36.38 22.91
CA ALA A 521 44.17 -37.62 22.36
C ALA A 521 44.30 -38.73 23.43
N GLY A 522 43.76 -38.52 24.63
CA GLY A 522 43.76 -39.48 25.72
C GLY A 522 45.10 -39.59 26.47
N ASN A 523 46.09 -38.74 26.17
CA ASN A 523 47.41 -38.82 26.80
C ASN A 523 47.43 -38.11 28.15
N TYR A 524 48.19 -38.64 29.10
CA TYR A 524 48.49 -37.98 30.37
C TYR A 524 49.98 -38.08 30.68
N ARG A 525 50.47 -37.12 31.49
CA ARG A 525 51.87 -37.05 31.89
C ARG A 525 52.01 -36.44 33.29
N PHE A 526 52.97 -36.94 34.05
CA PHE A 526 53.36 -36.42 35.35
C PHE A 526 54.87 -36.54 35.53
N ASP A 527 55.54 -35.41 35.74
CA ASP A 527 56.96 -35.39 36.10
C ASP A 527 57.09 -35.41 37.62
N TRP A 528 57.84 -36.37 38.14
CA TRP A 528 57.94 -36.73 39.56
C TRP A 528 59.40 -36.86 39.99
N ILE A 529 59.76 -36.25 41.12
CA ILE A 529 61.06 -36.47 41.79
C ILE A 529 60.80 -37.44 42.94
N PRO A 530 61.31 -38.68 42.90
CA PRO A 530 61.05 -39.67 43.95
C PRO A 530 61.65 -39.23 45.29
N ASP A 531 60.81 -39.23 46.32
CA ASP A 531 61.18 -38.97 47.72
C ASP A 531 61.36 -40.27 48.53
N MET A 532 61.41 -41.40 47.83
CA MET A 532 61.48 -42.76 48.38
C MET A 532 62.49 -43.60 47.61
N MET A 533 63.24 -44.45 48.32
CA MET A 533 64.31 -45.29 47.76
C MET A 533 63.91 -46.78 47.75
N GLY A 534 64.52 -47.54 46.82
CA GLY A 534 64.29 -48.98 46.67
C GLY A 534 63.66 -49.36 45.32
N ILE A 535 63.15 -50.59 45.22
CA ILE A 535 62.45 -51.05 44.01
C ILE A 535 61.03 -50.47 44.02
N LEU A 536 60.78 -49.50 43.15
CA LEU A 536 59.48 -48.83 43.03
C LEU A 536 58.61 -49.49 41.97
N GLN A 537 57.32 -49.64 42.28
CA GLN A 537 56.28 -50.03 41.32
C GLN A 537 55.37 -48.83 41.11
N ILE A 538 55.15 -48.48 39.84
CA ILE A 538 54.30 -47.35 39.42
C ILE A 538 53.19 -47.91 38.54
N ARG A 539 51.97 -47.41 38.72
CA ARG A 539 50.81 -47.77 37.90
C ARG A 539 49.92 -46.58 37.68
N ALA A 540 49.07 -46.65 36.66
CA ALA A 540 48.01 -45.69 36.43
C ALA A 540 46.65 -46.35 36.52
N ARG A 541 45.72 -45.74 37.25
CA ARG A 541 44.36 -46.23 37.44
C ARG A 541 43.33 -45.21 36.95
N PHE A 542 42.42 -45.67 36.11
CA PHE A 542 41.19 -44.98 35.78
C PHE A 542 40.02 -45.67 36.48
N SER A 543 39.24 -44.92 37.27
CA SER A 543 38.14 -45.46 38.09
C SER A 543 36.83 -45.73 37.33
N GLY A 544 36.84 -45.60 36.00
CA GLY A 544 35.65 -45.77 35.16
C GLY A 544 34.84 -44.49 34.94
N ALA A 545 33.97 -44.54 33.93
CA ALA A 545 32.98 -43.53 33.61
C ALA A 545 31.65 -44.20 33.18
N THR A 546 30.64 -43.40 32.83
CA THR A 546 29.32 -43.87 32.40
C THR A 546 29.42 -44.91 31.28
N LEU A 547 30.28 -44.68 30.29
CA LEU A 547 30.45 -45.55 29.12
C LEU A 547 31.70 -46.44 29.17
N HIS A 548 32.59 -46.25 30.14
CA HIS A 548 33.92 -46.88 30.18
C HIS A 548 34.12 -47.61 31.51
N PRO A 549 34.58 -48.87 31.51
CA PRO A 549 34.89 -49.58 32.75
C PRO A 549 36.13 -48.99 33.43
N GLU A 550 36.35 -49.37 34.69
CA GLU A 550 37.63 -49.11 35.34
C GLU A 550 38.75 -49.89 34.65
N CYS A 551 39.95 -49.32 34.61
CA CYS A 551 41.12 -50.00 34.09
C CYS A 551 42.40 -49.53 34.78
N ILE A 552 43.41 -50.39 34.78
CA ILE A 552 44.67 -50.18 35.47
C ILE A 552 45.82 -50.73 34.63
N SER A 553 46.95 -50.04 34.60
CA SER A 553 48.17 -50.44 33.88
C SER A 553 49.42 -50.22 34.70
#